data_AF-A0AAN0RCB7-F1
#
_entry.id   AF-A0AAN0RCB7-F1
#
_cell.length_a   1.000
_cell.length_b   1.000
_cell.length_c   1.000
_cell.angle_alpha   90.00
_cell.angle_beta   90.00
_cell.angle_gamma   90.00
#
_symmetry.space_group_name_H-M   'P 1'
#
loop_
_entity.id
_entity.type
_entity.pdbx_description
1 polymer ?
#
loop_
_entity_poly.entity_id
_entity_poly.type
_entity_poly.pdbx_seq_one_letter_code
_entity_poly.pdbx_strand_id
1 'polypeptide(L)'
;MNGSVQFRGQRYASCAARPDMDAAFPPSAVLIIGPAGAGKSDLLLRLMDRGFRLVADDRVDICDGLASPPAALAGLIEIRGLGIMVSSYVPVAKLSLVVSLETEERLPSPRRDTDLDLPLIAINPRAASAPCRVEWALECALGRRASRAGAFAREEAV
;
A
#
# COMPACT_ATOMS: atom_id res chain seq x y z
N MET A 1 5.61 -12.03 20.63
CA MET A 1 4.17 -12.11 20.97
C MET A 1 3.43 -11.41 19.84
N ASN A 2 2.96 -12.19 18.86
CA ASN A 2 2.37 -11.65 17.64
C ASN A 2 0.91 -11.29 17.92
N GLY A 3 0.65 -10.01 18.19
CA GLY A 3 -0.71 -9.48 18.17
C GLY A 3 -1.26 -9.65 16.76
N SER A 4 -2.19 -10.57 16.57
CA SER A 4 -2.96 -10.67 15.34
C SER A 4 -3.66 -9.33 15.12
N VAL A 5 -3.38 -8.66 14.01
CA VAL A 5 -4.13 -7.46 13.59
C VAL A 5 -5.59 -7.87 13.44
N GLN A 6 -6.48 -7.38 14.32
CA GLN A 6 -7.91 -7.74 14.34
C GLN A 6 -8.79 -6.74 13.59
N PHE A 7 -8.21 -5.84 12.79
CA PHE A 7 -9.01 -4.85 12.06
C PHE A 7 -9.92 -5.53 11.05
N ARG A 8 -11.21 -5.22 11.15
CA ARG A 8 -12.25 -5.63 10.22
C ARG A 8 -13.09 -4.43 9.86
N GLY A 9 -13.05 -4.03 8.59
CA GLY A 9 -13.78 -2.87 8.11
C GLY A 9 -13.34 -2.44 6.72
N GLN A 10 -13.88 -1.32 6.27
CA GLN A 10 -13.56 -0.75 4.96
C GLN A 10 -12.78 0.55 5.15
N ARG A 11 -11.82 0.82 4.26
CA ARG A 11 -11.09 2.10 4.21
C ARG A 11 -11.22 2.76 2.85
N TYR A 12 -11.33 4.09 2.85
CA TYR A 12 -11.21 4.92 1.65
C TYR A 12 -9.75 5.00 1.22
N ALA A 13 -9.35 4.13 0.31
CA ALA A 13 -7.97 3.86 -0.01
C ALA A 13 -7.84 3.21 -1.40
N SER A 14 -6.64 3.19 -1.93
CA SER A 14 -6.27 2.38 -3.10
C SER A 14 -5.29 1.29 -2.66
N CYS A 15 -5.35 0.10 -3.24
CA CYS A 15 -4.52 -1.04 -2.84
C CYS A 15 -3.87 -1.70 -4.06
N ALA A 16 -2.55 -1.89 -3.97
CA ALA A 16 -1.75 -2.53 -5.01
C ALA A 16 -0.96 -3.71 -4.43
N ALA A 17 -1.04 -4.87 -5.06
CA ALA A 17 -0.25 -6.04 -4.70
C ALA A 17 1.03 -6.10 -5.53
N ARG A 18 2.16 -6.35 -4.89
CA ARG A 18 3.37 -6.75 -5.60
C ARG A 18 3.18 -8.20 -6.03
N PRO A 19 3.47 -8.58 -7.29
CA PRO A 19 3.50 -9.98 -7.66
C PRO A 19 4.60 -10.66 -6.84
N ASP A 20 4.20 -11.50 -5.88
CA ASP A 20 5.14 -12.35 -5.15
C ASP A 20 5.54 -13.54 -6.02
N MET A 21 6.75 -14.07 -5.78
CA MET A 21 7.30 -15.20 -6.54
C MET A 21 6.69 -16.55 -6.11
N ASP A 22 6.03 -16.60 -4.95
CA ASP A 22 5.47 -17.82 -4.37
C ASP A 22 3.94 -17.79 -4.41
N ALA A 23 3.36 -18.67 -5.23
CA ALA A 23 1.91 -18.78 -5.40
C ALA A 23 1.20 -19.44 -4.21
N ALA A 24 1.93 -19.95 -3.22
CA ALA A 24 1.35 -20.60 -2.04
C ALA A 24 0.70 -19.63 -1.06
N PHE A 25 1.02 -18.33 -1.12
CA PHE A 25 0.53 -17.31 -0.20
C PHE A 25 -0.09 -16.11 -0.94
N PRO A 26 -1.04 -15.39 -0.32
CA PRO A 26 -1.53 -14.13 -0.86
C PRO A 26 -0.37 -13.16 -1.07
N PRO A 27 -0.34 -12.42 -2.20
CA PRO A 27 0.75 -11.50 -2.48
C PRO A 27 0.79 -10.33 -1.49
N SER A 28 1.97 -9.81 -1.25
CA SER A 28 2.22 -8.67 -0.38
C SER A 28 1.71 -7.38 -1.02
N ALA A 29 0.94 -6.58 -0.28
CA ALA A 29 0.28 -5.37 -0.79
C ALA A 29 0.60 -4.11 0.01
N VAL A 30 0.45 -2.99 -0.69
CA VAL A 30 0.52 -1.62 -0.16
C VAL A 30 -0.88 -1.02 -0.11
N LEU A 31 -1.23 -0.43 1.03
CA LEU A 31 -2.45 0.37 1.20
C LEU A 31 -2.11 1.85 1.05
N ILE A 32 -2.69 2.53 0.08
CA ILE A 32 -2.47 3.95 -0.19
C ILE A 32 -3.64 4.73 0.38
N ILE A 33 -3.38 5.56 1.38
CA ILE A 33 -4.37 6.40 2.07
C ILE A 33 -4.08 7.88 1.86
N GLY A 34 -5.08 8.72 2.06
CA GLY A 34 -4.97 10.16 1.92
C GLY A 34 -6.31 10.79 1.54
N PRO A 35 -6.40 12.13 1.60
CA PRO A 35 -7.65 12.83 1.33
C PRO A 35 -8.17 12.58 -0.09
N ALA A 36 -9.45 12.87 -0.32
CA ALA A 36 -10.03 12.87 -1.66
C ALA A 36 -9.22 13.83 -2.57
N GLY A 37 -8.90 13.38 -3.79
CA GLY A 37 -8.08 14.16 -4.73
C GLY A 37 -6.57 14.17 -4.43
N ALA A 38 -6.07 13.46 -3.40
CA ALA A 38 -4.64 13.39 -3.12
C ALA A 38 -3.81 12.66 -4.21
N GLY A 39 -4.45 11.91 -5.12
CA GLY A 39 -3.76 11.15 -6.16
C GLY A 39 -3.52 9.67 -5.81
N LYS A 40 -4.38 9.06 -4.99
CA LYS A 40 -4.29 7.62 -4.65
C LYS A 40 -4.37 6.73 -5.90
N SER A 41 -5.41 6.91 -6.71
CA SER A 41 -5.60 6.17 -7.97
C SER A 41 -4.50 6.43 -8.99
N ASP A 42 -3.96 7.66 -9.04
CA ASP A 42 -2.84 8.00 -9.92
C ASP A 42 -1.54 7.29 -9.50
N LEU A 43 -1.24 7.26 -8.20
CA LEU A 43 -0.08 6.51 -7.69
C LEU A 43 -0.27 5.00 -7.88
N LEU A 44 -1.48 4.48 -7.64
CA LEU A 44 -1.84 3.09 -7.94
C LEU A 44 -1.59 2.75 -9.41
N LEU A 45 -2.05 3.59 -10.35
CA LEU A 45 -1.83 3.39 -11.79
C LEU A 45 -0.33 3.34 -12.13
N ARG A 46 0.47 4.25 -11.57
CA ARG A 46 1.93 4.25 -11.79
C ARG A 46 2.65 3.07 -11.13
N LEU A 47 2.10 2.50 -10.07
CA LEU A 47 2.59 1.24 -9.50
C LEU A 47 2.25 0.06 -10.41
N MET A 48 1.05 0.05 -10.99
CA MET A 48 0.62 -0.98 -11.94
C MET A 48 1.51 -1.01 -13.19
N ASP A 49 1.90 0.15 -13.71
CA ASP A 49 2.88 0.28 -14.81
C ASP A 49 4.26 -0.32 -14.44
N ARG A 50 4.56 -0.43 -13.15
CA ARG A 50 5.77 -1.05 -12.61
C ARG A 50 5.60 -2.51 -12.22
N GLY A 51 4.50 -3.14 -12.64
CA GLY A 51 4.22 -4.56 -12.43
C GLY A 51 3.43 -4.88 -11.17
N PHE A 52 3.03 -3.90 -10.36
CA PHE A 52 2.04 -4.15 -9.32
C PHE A 52 0.69 -4.52 -9.94
N ARG A 53 -0.15 -5.20 -9.19
CA ARG A 53 -1.49 -5.61 -9.60
C ARG A 53 -2.53 -4.87 -8.78
N LEU A 54 -3.61 -4.44 -9.42
CA LEU A 54 -4.77 -3.86 -8.74
C LEU A 54 -5.32 -4.86 -7.73
N VAL A 55 -5.52 -4.44 -6.48
CA VAL A 55 -6.36 -5.17 -5.52
C VAL A 55 -7.73 -4.48 -5.47
N ALA A 56 -7.72 -3.18 -5.21
CA ALA A 56 -8.93 -2.34 -5.18
C ALA A 56 -8.58 -0.86 -5.37
N ASP A 57 -9.54 -0.07 -5.84
CA ASP A 57 -9.46 1.40 -5.89
C ASP A 57 -10.69 2.02 -5.22
N ASP A 58 -10.54 3.26 -4.74
CA ASP A 58 -11.51 4.04 -3.93
C ASP A 58 -11.86 3.46 -2.54
N ARG A 59 -12.22 2.18 -2.47
CA ARG A 59 -12.55 1.47 -1.23
C ARG A 59 -11.89 0.11 -1.17
N VAL A 60 -11.35 -0.21 0.00
CA VAL A 60 -10.66 -1.48 0.29
C VAL A 60 -11.34 -2.13 1.48
N ASP A 61 -11.83 -3.36 1.31
CA ASP A 61 -12.27 -4.19 2.43
C ASP A 61 -11.04 -4.82 3.08
N ILE A 62 -10.96 -4.74 4.40
CA ILE A 62 -9.85 -5.26 5.18
C ILE A 62 -10.39 -6.20 6.26
N CYS A 63 -9.83 -7.40 6.32
CA CYS A 63 -10.16 -8.40 7.33
C CYS A 63 -8.87 -9.11 7.78
N ASP A 64 -8.52 -8.95 9.05
CA ASP A 64 -7.38 -9.63 9.68
C ASP A 64 -6.04 -9.47 8.91
N GLY A 65 -5.80 -8.25 8.39
CA GLY A 65 -4.59 -7.91 7.63
C GLY A 65 -4.62 -8.30 6.14
N LEU A 66 -5.71 -8.91 5.66
CA LEU A 66 -5.95 -9.16 4.24
C LEU A 66 -6.80 -8.04 3.63
N ALA A 67 -6.45 -7.63 2.40
CA ALA A 67 -7.16 -6.65 1.60
C ALA A 67 -7.85 -7.31 0.41
N SER A 68 -9.08 -6.88 0.13
CA SER A 68 -9.88 -7.29 -1.02
C SER A 68 -10.72 -6.12 -1.56
N PRO A 69 -11.13 -6.14 -2.83
CA PRO A 69 -12.09 -5.17 -3.32
C PRO A 69 -13.50 -5.45 -2.80
N PRO A 70 -14.31 -4.42 -2.50
CA PRO A 70 -15.74 -4.57 -2.41
C PRO A 70 -16.30 -5.10 -3.73
N ALA A 71 -17.32 -5.97 -3.68
CA ALA A 71 -17.86 -6.63 -4.87
C ALA A 71 -18.27 -5.65 -6.00
N ALA A 72 -18.83 -4.49 -5.64
CA ALA A 72 -19.26 -3.47 -6.59
C ALA A 72 -18.10 -2.74 -7.30
N LEU A 73 -16.88 -2.80 -6.76
CA LEU A 73 -15.69 -2.08 -7.26
C LEU A 73 -14.59 -3.03 -7.74
N ALA A 74 -14.82 -4.34 -7.72
CA ALA A 74 -13.84 -5.34 -8.10
C ALA A 74 -13.40 -5.15 -9.56
N GLY A 75 -12.08 -5.02 -9.79
CA GLY A 75 -11.50 -4.83 -11.11
C GLY A 75 -11.74 -3.46 -11.74
N LEU A 76 -12.27 -2.49 -10.98
CA LEU A 76 -12.52 -1.13 -11.46
C LEU A 76 -11.45 -0.17 -10.92
N ILE A 77 -11.02 0.77 -11.77
CA ILE A 77 -10.15 1.89 -11.40
C ILE A 77 -10.62 3.17 -12.10
N GLU A 78 -10.72 4.27 -11.36
CA GLU A 78 -11.04 5.58 -11.96
C GLU A 78 -9.73 6.26 -12.42
N ILE A 79 -9.62 6.52 -13.73
CA ILE A 79 -8.51 7.28 -14.29
C ILE A 79 -9.04 8.64 -14.76
N ARG A 80 -8.60 9.71 -14.09
CA ARG A 80 -9.00 11.08 -14.44
C ARG A 80 -8.65 11.40 -15.90
N GLY A 81 -9.62 11.92 -16.63
CA GLY A 81 -9.51 12.19 -18.06
C GLY A 81 -9.90 11.02 -18.97
N LEU A 82 -10.00 9.79 -18.44
CA LEU A 82 -10.44 8.61 -19.20
C LEU A 82 -11.76 8.02 -18.68
N GLY A 83 -12.04 8.12 -17.38
CA GLY A 83 -13.22 7.56 -16.74
C GLY A 83 -12.93 6.27 -15.96
N ILE A 84 -13.95 5.43 -15.77
CA ILE A 84 -13.85 4.16 -15.05
C ILE A 84 -13.37 3.08 -16.03
N MET A 85 -12.26 2.44 -15.70
CA MET A 85 -11.62 1.42 -16.53
C MET A 85 -11.69 0.05 -15.85
N VAL A 86 -11.76 -1.01 -16.66
CA VAL A 86 -11.70 -2.39 -16.21
C VAL A 86 -10.26 -2.89 -16.29
N SER A 87 -9.79 -3.55 -15.24
CA SER A 87 -8.47 -4.17 -15.16
C SER A 87 -8.54 -5.55 -14.53
N SER A 88 -7.59 -6.42 -14.88
CA SER A 88 -7.31 -7.60 -14.06
C SER A 88 -6.97 -7.18 -12.63
N TYR A 89 -7.41 -7.95 -11.64
CA TYR A 89 -7.20 -7.65 -10.23
C TYR A 89 -6.83 -8.91 -9.43
N VAL A 90 -6.30 -8.68 -8.23
CA VAL A 90 -6.00 -9.70 -7.23
C VAL A 90 -7.14 -9.70 -6.21
N PRO A 91 -7.84 -10.83 -6.01
CA PRO A 91 -9.03 -10.87 -5.15
C PRO A 91 -8.69 -10.73 -3.67
N VAL A 92 -7.52 -11.21 -3.24
CA VAL A 92 -7.05 -11.15 -1.85
C VAL A 92 -5.54 -10.93 -1.83
N ALA A 93 -5.07 -9.97 -1.04
CA ALA A 93 -3.65 -9.68 -0.84
C ALA A 93 -3.34 -9.37 0.64
N LYS A 94 -2.12 -9.65 1.09
CA LYS A 94 -1.68 -9.42 2.47
C LYS A 94 -1.11 -8.00 2.63
N LEU A 95 -1.73 -7.17 3.45
CA LEU A 95 -1.22 -5.83 3.73
C LEU A 95 0.11 -5.91 4.47
N SER A 96 1.10 -5.20 3.94
CA SER A 96 2.48 -5.18 4.49
C SER A 96 3.02 -3.77 4.70
N LEU A 97 2.40 -2.76 4.08
CA LEU A 97 2.81 -1.36 4.16
C LEU A 97 1.58 -0.44 4.01
N VAL A 98 1.55 0.64 4.77
CA VAL A 98 0.62 1.76 4.59
C VAL A 98 1.38 2.98 4.09
N VAL A 99 0.87 3.63 3.04
CA VAL A 99 1.43 4.82 2.42
C VAL A 99 0.42 5.95 2.56
N SER A 100 0.75 6.96 3.35
CA SER A 100 -0.01 8.21 3.45
C SER A 100 0.46 9.21 2.40
N LEU A 101 -0.49 9.76 1.64
CA LEU A 101 -0.23 10.83 0.68
C LEU A 101 -0.26 12.19 1.37
N GLU A 102 0.90 12.59 1.86
CA GLU A 102 1.11 13.82 2.64
C GLU A 102 2.53 14.38 2.41
N THR A 103 2.84 15.52 3.04
CA THR A 103 4.19 16.08 3.00
C THR A 103 5.16 15.17 3.73
N GLU A 104 6.28 14.87 3.08
CA GLU A 104 7.31 13.98 3.60
C GLU A 104 8.44 14.73 4.31
N GLU A 105 8.99 14.11 5.35
CA GLU A 105 10.18 14.59 6.05
C GLU A 105 11.46 14.06 5.39
N ARG A 106 12.56 14.80 5.51
CA ARG A 106 13.87 14.39 4.97
C ARG A 106 14.39 13.10 5.62
N LEU A 107 14.22 12.98 6.94
CA LEU A 107 14.63 11.82 7.72
C LEU A 107 13.53 11.49 8.75
N PRO A 108 12.52 10.70 8.36
CA PRO A 108 11.37 10.42 9.23
C PRO A 108 11.71 9.39 10.32
N SER A 109 11.13 9.53 11.50
CA SER A 109 11.11 8.45 12.49
C SER A 109 10.20 7.29 12.04
N PRO A 110 10.44 6.04 12.48
CA PRO A 110 9.52 4.94 12.25
C PRO A 110 8.11 5.26 12.75
N ARG A 111 7.10 5.06 11.88
CA ARG A 111 5.68 5.20 12.22
C ARG A 111 4.93 3.92 11.88
N ARG A 112 3.81 3.72 12.57
CA ARG A 112 2.87 2.62 12.30
C ARG A 112 1.45 3.15 12.15
N ASP A 113 0.67 2.50 11.29
CA ASP A 113 -0.76 2.70 11.21
C ASP A 113 -1.42 2.16 12.49
N THR A 114 -2.28 2.95 13.11
CA THR A 114 -2.84 2.62 14.43
C THR A 114 -3.76 1.41 14.43
N ASP A 115 -4.51 1.19 13.35
CA ASP A 115 -5.50 0.12 13.34
C ASP A 115 -4.93 -1.17 12.75
N LEU A 116 -3.99 -1.03 11.79
CA LEU A 116 -3.38 -2.16 11.12
C LEU A 116 -2.07 -2.61 11.75
N ASP A 117 -1.46 -1.80 12.62
CA ASP A 117 -0.14 -2.04 13.21
C ASP A 117 0.92 -2.38 12.13
N LEU A 118 0.84 -1.71 10.98
CA LEU A 118 1.75 -1.87 9.85
C LEU A 118 2.67 -0.65 9.72
N PRO A 119 3.89 -0.79 9.15
CA PRO A 119 4.73 0.35 8.83
C PRO A 119 3.97 1.40 8.01
N LEU A 120 4.06 2.66 8.45
CA LEU A 120 3.40 3.80 7.82
C LEU A 120 4.44 4.80 7.34
N ILE A 121 4.37 5.17 6.06
CA ILE A 121 5.24 6.20 5.47
C ILE A 121 4.45 7.33 4.84
N ALA A 122 5.02 8.54 4.86
CA ALA A 122 4.53 9.67 4.09
C ALA A 122 5.23 9.69 2.72
N ILE A 123 4.46 9.91 1.65
CA ILE A 123 4.99 10.13 0.30
C ILE A 123 4.28 11.31 -0.33
N ASN A 124 5.05 12.22 -0.94
CA ASN A 124 4.50 13.18 -1.88
C ASN A 124 4.08 12.45 -3.18
N PRO A 125 2.77 12.36 -3.48
CA PRO A 125 2.30 11.61 -4.64
C PRO A 125 2.77 12.22 -5.97
N ARG A 126 3.03 13.53 -6.01
CA ARG A 126 3.41 14.23 -7.25
C ARG A 126 4.86 14.03 -7.65
N ALA A 127 5.69 13.48 -6.76
CA ALA A 127 7.06 13.16 -7.10
C ALA A 127 7.08 12.05 -8.18
N ALA A 128 7.90 12.25 -9.22
CA ALA A 128 8.12 11.22 -10.24
C ALA A 128 8.69 9.92 -9.62
N SER A 129 9.44 10.05 -8.52
CA SER A 129 10.00 8.93 -7.75
C SER A 129 9.01 8.29 -6.77
N ALA A 130 7.77 8.77 -6.62
CA ALA A 130 6.82 8.21 -5.66
C ALA A 130 6.62 6.68 -5.83
N PRO A 131 6.44 6.12 -7.05
CA PRO A 131 6.23 4.69 -7.22
C PRO A 131 7.45 3.84 -6.81
N CYS A 132 8.67 4.27 -7.17
CA CYS A 132 9.87 3.51 -6.81
C CYS A 132 10.18 3.59 -5.30
N ARG A 133 9.78 4.68 -4.64
CA ARG A 133 9.88 4.81 -3.18
C ARG A 133 8.90 3.91 -2.44
N VAL A 134 7.65 3.79 -2.92
CA VAL A 134 6.70 2.79 -2.41
C VAL A 134 7.25 1.38 -2.58
N GLU A 135 7.82 1.08 -3.75
CA GLU A 135 8.42 -0.23 -4.02
C GLU A 135 9.55 -0.55 -3.01
N TRP A 136 10.48 0.38 -2.80
CA TRP A 136 11.58 0.18 -1.85
C TRP A 136 11.10 0.09 -0.40
N ALA A 137 10.10 0.89 -0.03
CA ALA A 137 9.48 0.84 1.27
C ALA A 137 8.83 -0.52 1.54
N LEU A 138 8.15 -1.09 0.54
CA LEU A 138 7.57 -2.42 0.65
C LEU A 138 8.67 -3.48 0.84
N GLU A 139 9.79 -3.38 0.11
CA GLU A 139 10.94 -4.28 0.32
C GLU A 139 11.54 -4.16 1.72
N CYS A 140 11.61 -2.94 2.28
CA CYS A 140 12.04 -2.75 3.66
C CYS A 140 11.06 -3.35 4.66
N ALA A 141 9.76 -3.14 4.48
CA ALA A 141 8.70 -3.70 5.32
C ALA A 141 8.72 -5.24 5.32
N LEU A 142 9.06 -5.84 4.18
CA LEU A 142 9.18 -7.29 4.00
C LEU A 142 10.55 -7.84 4.42
N GLY A 143 11.46 -6.99 4.92
CA GLY A 143 12.81 -7.39 5.33
C GLY A 143 13.74 -7.79 4.19
N ARG A 144 13.36 -7.51 2.93
CA ARG A 144 14.14 -7.82 1.73
C ARG A 144 15.11 -6.71 1.33
N ARG A 145 15.00 -5.54 1.95
CA ARG A 145 15.90 -4.40 1.79
C ARG A 145 16.28 -3.83 3.15
N ALA A 146 17.57 -3.57 3.35
CA ALA A 146 18.08 -2.95 4.58
C ALA A 146 17.84 -1.43 4.56
N SER A 147 17.46 -0.88 5.71
CA SER A 147 17.42 0.56 5.96
C SER A 147 18.34 0.89 7.13
N ARG A 148 19.28 1.82 6.93
CA ARG A 148 20.24 2.22 7.98
C ARG A 148 19.68 3.26 8.95
N ALA A 149 18.76 4.09 8.47
CA ALA A 149 18.13 5.15 9.24
C ALA A 149 16.74 5.44 8.65
N GLY A 150 15.94 6.23 9.35
CA GLY A 150 14.64 6.69 8.85
C GLY A 150 13.47 5.76 9.16
N ALA A 151 12.44 5.78 8.31
CA ALA A 151 11.13 5.15 8.55
C ALA A 151 11.15 3.63 8.84
N PHE A 152 12.23 2.95 8.48
CA PHE A 152 12.42 1.50 8.69
C PHE A 152 13.67 1.18 9.52
N ALA A 153 14.24 2.17 10.21
CA ALA A 153 15.33 1.91 11.13
C ALA A 153 14.85 0.94 12.23
N ARG A 154 15.68 -0.05 12.55
CA ARG A 154 15.49 -0.86 13.74
C ARG A 154 16.19 -0.13 14.87
N GLU A 155 15.55 -0.02 16.05
CA GLU A 155 16.29 0.34 17.26
C GLU A 155 17.39 -0.71 17.41
N GLU A 156 18.64 -0.28 17.30
CA GLU A 156 19.76 -1.10 17.72
C GLU A 156 19.58 -1.31 19.22
N ALA A 157 19.31 -2.55 19.63
CA ALA A 157 19.33 -2.92 21.03
C ALA A 157 20.74 -2.63 21.54
N VAL A 158 20.87 -1.55 22.31
CA VAL A 158 22.07 -1.21 23.08
C VAL A 158 22.27 -2.24 24.18
#